data_AF-A0AAV3ZWG1-F1
#
_entry.id   AF-A0AAV3ZWG1-F1
#
_cell.length_a   1.000
_cell.length_b   1.000
_cell.length_c   1.000
_cell.angle_alpha   90.00
_cell.angle_beta   90.00
_cell.angle_gamma   90.00
#
_symmetry.space_group_name_H-M   'P 1'
#
loop_
_entity.id
_entity.type
_entity.pdbx_description
1 polymer ?
#
loop_
_entity_poly.entity_id
_entity_poly.type
_entity_poly.pdbx_seq_one_letter_code
_entity_poly.pdbx_strand_id
1 'polypeptide(L)'
;MFIEVGTKVTVEELNKGIIIQSGNDACVAMAEHIAGSEDAFVDLMNACLDNPNLYSTPYDLALLGRALIRDVPDEYRIYSEKKFTYNGITQYNRNGLLWDKSMNVDGIKTGHTSQAGYNLVSSATE
;
A
#
# COMPACT_ATOMS: atom_id res chain seq x y z
N MET A 1 3.14 -8.80 7.41
CA MET A 1 4.60 -8.81 7.23
C MET A 1 5.27 -9.78 8.21
N PHE A 2 4.58 -10.14 9.30
CA PHE A 2 5.06 -11.01 10.39
C PHE A 2 6.21 -10.36 11.18
N ILE A 3 6.06 -9.07 11.52
CA ILE A 3 7.01 -8.38 12.40
C ILE A 3 6.80 -8.80 13.87
N GLU A 4 7.88 -8.78 14.65
CA GLU A 4 7.88 -9.21 16.05
C GLU A 4 8.12 -8.03 17.00
N VAL A 5 7.38 -7.99 18.10
CA VAL A 5 7.52 -6.94 19.13
C VAL A 5 8.95 -6.95 19.70
N GLY A 6 9.55 -5.76 19.85
CA GLY A 6 10.89 -5.59 20.39
C GLY A 6 12.03 -5.77 19.38
N THR A 7 11.72 -6.19 18.15
CA THR A 7 12.70 -6.19 17.04
C THR A 7 12.80 -4.81 16.39
N LYS A 8 13.90 -4.57 15.67
CA LYS A 8 14.07 -3.36 14.86
C LYS A 8 13.93 -3.72 13.39
N VAL A 9 13.03 -3.04 12.70
CA VAL A 9 12.76 -3.20 11.27
C VAL A 9 13.01 -1.86 10.61
N THR A 10 13.64 -1.86 9.44
CA THR A 10 13.91 -0.60 8.74
C THR A 10 12.63 -0.02 8.13
N VAL A 11 12.60 1.30 7.95
CA VAL A 11 11.49 1.98 7.28
C VAL A 11 11.25 1.41 5.88
N GLU A 12 12.32 1.13 5.12
CA GLU A 12 12.21 0.54 3.79
C GLU A 12 11.52 -0.83 3.81
N GLU A 13 11.87 -1.69 4.75
CA GLU A 13 11.26 -3.02 4.88
C GLU A 13 9.80 -2.93 5.29
N LEU A 14 9.46 -2.09 6.27
CA LEU A 14 8.07 -1.86 6.68
C LEU A 14 7.24 -1.38 5.51
N ASN A 15 7.76 -0.41 4.77
CA ASN A 15 7.09 0.19 3.64
C ASN A 15 6.86 -0.81 2.49
N LYS A 16 7.87 -1.62 2.15
CA LYS A 16 7.72 -2.76 1.23
C LYS A 16 6.70 -3.79 1.74
N GLY A 17 6.65 -4.04 3.05
CA GLY A 17 5.65 -4.89 3.68
C GLY A 17 4.22 -4.38 3.50
N ILE A 18 4.00 -3.08 3.63
CA ILE A 18 2.70 -2.42 3.38
C ILE A 18 2.32 -2.57 1.90
N ILE A 19 3.21 -2.13 1.02
CA ILE A 19 2.91 -2.01 -0.41
C ILE A 19 2.74 -3.38 -1.08
N ILE A 20 3.74 -4.25 -0.93
CA ILE A 20 3.80 -5.51 -1.67
C ILE A 20 2.95 -6.58 -0.99
N GLN A 21 3.05 -6.70 0.33
CA GLN A 21 2.41 -7.79 1.08
C GLN A 21 1.03 -7.42 1.65
N SER A 22 0.67 -6.13 1.69
CA SER A 22 -0.52 -5.64 2.41
C SER A 22 -0.47 -5.95 3.91
N GLY A 23 0.71 -5.80 4.52
CA GLY A 23 0.92 -6.09 5.94
C GLY A 23 0.29 -5.04 6.85
N ASN A 24 -0.82 -5.38 7.51
CA ASN A 24 -1.48 -4.49 8.48
C ASN A 24 -0.59 -4.19 9.69
N ASP A 25 0.21 -5.17 10.12
CA ASP A 25 1.21 -5.02 11.18
C ASP A 25 2.26 -3.95 10.84
N ALA A 26 2.71 -3.92 9.58
CA ALA A 26 3.62 -2.89 9.10
C ALA A 26 2.95 -1.51 9.03
N CYS A 27 1.66 -1.43 8.68
CA CYS A 27 0.89 -0.17 8.70
C CYS A 27 0.87 0.45 10.10
N VAL A 28 0.57 -0.35 11.14
CA VAL A 28 0.52 0.11 12.53
C VAL A 28 1.90 0.62 12.97
N ALA A 29 2.96 -0.17 12.74
CA ALA A 29 4.32 0.23 13.11
C ALA A 29 4.78 1.52 12.42
N MET A 30 4.44 1.71 11.14
CA MET A 30 4.73 2.94 10.41
C MET A 30 3.90 4.13 10.90
N ALA A 31 2.61 3.92 11.21
CA ALA A 31 1.74 4.95 11.74
C ALA A 31 2.25 5.49 13.09
N GLU A 32 2.57 4.58 14.01
CA GLU A 32 3.17 4.92 15.31
C GLU A 32 4.54 5.60 15.15
N HIS A 33 5.37 5.16 14.20
CA HIS A 33 6.67 5.78 13.94
C HIS A 33 6.54 7.23 13.42
N ILE A 34 5.56 7.49 12.55
CA ILE A 34 5.37 8.80 11.91
C ILE A 34 4.66 9.78 12.85
N ALA A 35 3.58 9.34 13.50
CA ALA A 35 2.65 10.23 14.19
C ALA A 35 2.56 9.98 15.70
N GLY A 36 3.26 8.98 16.24
CA GLY A 36 3.24 8.61 17.65
C GLY A 36 2.03 7.75 18.07
N SER A 37 0.96 7.73 17.28
CA SER A 37 -0.20 6.84 17.45
C SER A 37 -0.94 6.60 16.12
N GLU A 38 -1.74 5.54 16.07
CA GLU A 38 -2.63 5.26 14.92
C GLU A 38 -3.64 6.39 14.71
N ASP A 39 -4.29 6.88 15.76
CA ASP A 39 -5.29 7.96 15.67
C ASP A 39 -4.70 9.23 15.05
N ALA A 40 -3.51 9.64 15.50
CA ALA A 40 -2.84 10.82 14.97
C ALA A 40 -2.44 10.63 13.49
N PHE A 41 -2.09 9.41 13.09
CA PHE A 41 -1.82 9.09 11.69
C PHE A 41 -3.10 9.12 10.84
N VAL A 42 -4.21 8.61 11.37
CA VAL A 42 -5.52 8.67 10.70
C VAL A 42 -5.96 10.12 10.48
N ASP A 43 -5.71 11.02 11.42
CA ASP A 43 -5.97 12.45 11.24
C ASP A 43 -5.17 13.05 10.07
N LEU A 44 -3.89 12.65 9.91
CA LEU A 44 -3.08 13.05 8.75
C LEU A 44 -3.64 12.51 7.44
N MET A 45 -4.09 11.25 7.43
CA MET A 45 -4.69 10.63 6.24
C MET A 45 -5.99 11.35 5.84
N ASN A 46 -6.86 11.64 6.81
CA ASN A 46 -8.14 12.29 6.57
C ASN A 46 -7.96 13.75 6.15
N ALA A 47 -6.94 14.45 6.64
CA ALA A 47 -6.59 15.79 6.17
C ALA A 47 -6.21 15.81 4.67
N CYS A 48 -5.63 14.71 4.15
CA CYS A 48 -5.31 14.58 2.73
C CYS A 48 -6.52 14.21 1.86
N LEU A 49 -7.52 13.52 2.43
CA LEU A 49 -8.71 13.03 1.71
C LEU A 49 -9.95 13.91 1.90
N ASP A 50 -9.89 14.88 2.82
CA ASP A 50 -11.03 15.68 3.29
C ASP A 50 -12.25 14.82 3.68
N ASN A 51 -11.99 13.64 4.26
CA ASN A 51 -13.03 12.69 4.65
C ASN A 51 -12.69 12.03 6.01
N PRO A 52 -13.47 12.28 7.08
CA PRO A 52 -13.18 11.73 8.40
C PRO A 52 -13.66 10.27 8.61
N ASN A 53 -14.36 9.67 7.64
CA ASN A 53 -14.91 8.33 7.77
C ASN A 53 -14.20 7.33 6.83
N LEU A 54 -14.12 6.06 7.24
CA LEU A 54 -13.50 4.97 6.47
C LEU A 54 -14.36 4.53 5.27
N TYR A 55 -14.61 5.43 4.34
CA TYR A 55 -15.16 5.12 3.03
C TYR A 55 -14.44 5.94 1.95
N SER A 56 -14.47 5.42 0.73
CA SER A 56 -13.96 6.09 -0.45
C SER A 56 -14.83 5.72 -1.64
N THR A 57 -14.64 6.38 -2.77
CA THR A 57 -15.31 6.05 -4.03
C THR A 57 -14.30 5.56 -5.06
N PRO A 58 -14.73 4.84 -6.11
CA PRO A 58 -13.83 4.49 -7.21
C PRO A 58 -13.13 5.70 -7.83
N TYR A 59 -13.81 6.86 -7.86
CA TYR A 59 -13.25 8.11 -8.35
C TYR A 59 -12.14 8.64 -7.44
N ASP A 60 -12.37 8.69 -6.13
CA ASP A 60 -11.37 9.18 -5.16
C ASP A 60 -10.15 8.26 -5.10
N LEU A 61 -10.35 6.95 -5.21
CA LEU A 61 -9.24 5.99 -5.30
C LEU A 61 -8.40 6.16 -6.58
N ALA A 62 -9.02 6.52 -7.71
CA ALA A 62 -8.30 6.85 -8.92
C ALA A 62 -7.51 8.18 -8.78
N LEU A 63 -8.08 9.17 -8.08
CA LEU A 63 -7.38 10.41 -7.75
C LEU A 63 -6.18 10.17 -6.83
N LEU A 64 -6.35 9.32 -5.81
CA LEU A 64 -5.27 8.91 -4.90
C LEU A 64 -4.17 8.15 -5.65
N GLY A 65 -4.53 7.22 -6.53
CA GLY A 65 -3.58 6.53 -7.40
C GLY A 65 -2.78 7.51 -8.28
N ARG A 66 -3.45 8.50 -8.87
CA ARG A 66 -2.79 9.55 -9.64
C ARG A 66 -1.87 10.43 -8.79
N ALA A 67 -2.26 10.74 -7.55
CA ALA A 67 -1.43 11.50 -6.62
C ALA A 67 -0.17 10.71 -6.22
N LEU A 68 -0.29 9.40 -5.96
CA LEU A 68 0.88 8.53 -5.71
C LEU A 68 1.89 8.60 -6.86
N ILE A 69 1.43 8.47 -8.10
CA ILE A 69 2.28 8.53 -9.30
C ILE A 69 2.95 9.91 -9.44
N ARG A 70 2.20 10.99 -9.20
CA ARG A 70 2.63 12.37 -9.46
C ARG A 70 3.52 12.94 -8.36
N ASP A 71 3.13 12.76 -7.11
CA ASP A 71 3.67 13.51 -5.96
C ASP A 71 4.76 12.75 -5.21
N VAL A 72 4.69 11.41 -5.22
CA VAL A 72 5.66 10.53 -4.55
C VAL A 72 6.14 9.42 -5.49
N PRO A 73 6.78 9.76 -6.63
CA PRO A 73 7.14 8.79 -7.66
C PRO A 73 8.11 7.71 -7.16
N ASP A 74 9.02 8.03 -6.24
CA ASP A 74 9.94 7.04 -5.66
C ASP A 74 9.19 5.96 -4.86
N GLU A 75 8.14 6.38 -4.15
CA GLU A 75 7.22 5.50 -3.41
C GLU A 75 6.39 4.65 -4.38
N TYR A 76 5.88 5.28 -5.44
CA TYR A 76 5.10 4.61 -6.48
C TYR A 76 5.85 3.43 -7.13
N ARG A 77 7.16 3.56 -7.35
CA ARG A 77 7.97 2.51 -8.00
C ARG A 77 7.90 1.16 -7.29
N ILE A 78 7.75 1.16 -5.96
CA ILE A 78 7.71 -0.06 -5.14
C ILE A 78 6.48 -0.93 -5.49
N TYR A 79 5.38 -0.33 -5.95
CA TYR A 79 4.15 -1.05 -6.33
C TYR A 79 4.34 -2.02 -7.50
N SER A 80 5.39 -1.84 -8.31
CA SER A 80 5.76 -2.74 -9.41
C SER A 80 6.66 -3.90 -8.98
N GLU A 81 7.17 -3.90 -7.74
CA GLU A 81 7.96 -5.01 -7.20
C GLU A 81 7.08 -6.25 -7.03
N LYS A 82 7.50 -7.36 -7.64
CA LYS A 82 6.68 -8.58 -7.75
C LYS A 82 6.65 -9.42 -6.47
N LYS A 83 7.65 -9.28 -5.61
CA LYS A 83 7.76 -10.03 -4.36
C LYS A 83 8.68 -9.32 -3.39
N PHE A 84 8.49 -9.61 -2.11
CA PHE A 84 9.34 -9.13 -1.03
C PHE A 84 9.54 -10.24 -0.01
N THR A 85 10.77 -10.37 0.49
CA THR A 85 11.16 -11.36 1.48
C THR A 85 11.58 -10.65 2.76
N TYR A 86 10.91 -10.98 3.85
CA TYR A 86 11.24 -10.50 5.19
C TYR A 86 11.21 -11.69 6.16
N ASN A 87 12.17 -11.76 7.08
CA ASN A 87 12.31 -12.85 8.06
C ASN A 87 12.25 -14.26 7.43
N GLY A 88 12.87 -14.45 6.26
CA GLY A 88 12.85 -15.71 5.50
C GLY A 88 11.51 -16.04 4.82
N ILE A 89 10.48 -15.22 4.99
CA ILE A 89 9.14 -15.41 4.40
C ILE A 89 9.02 -14.55 3.14
N THR A 90 8.91 -15.22 2.00
CA THR A 90 8.65 -14.54 0.72
C THR A 90 7.16 -14.44 0.48
N GLN A 91 6.67 -13.23 0.21
CA GLN A 91 5.30 -13.00 -0.24
C GLN A 91 5.31 -12.24 -1.56
N TYR A 92 4.33 -12.55 -2.40
CA TYR A 92 4.18 -11.97 -3.72
C TYR A 92 3.22 -10.79 -3.70
N ASN A 93 3.46 -9.84 -4.59
CA ASN A 93 2.51 -8.79 -4.88
C ASN A 93 1.21 -9.44 -5.38
N ARG A 94 0.07 -9.02 -4.82
CA ARG A 94 -1.23 -9.59 -5.17
C ARG A 94 -1.78 -9.05 -6.48
N ASN A 95 -1.20 -7.98 -7.03
CA ASN A 95 -1.58 -7.45 -8.34
C ASN A 95 -1.10 -8.38 -9.47
N GLY A 96 -1.94 -9.34 -9.84
CA GLY A 96 -1.63 -10.33 -10.89
C GLY A 96 -1.31 -9.71 -12.26
N LEU A 97 -1.76 -8.48 -12.52
CA LEU A 97 -1.50 -7.79 -13.78
C LEU A 97 -0.03 -7.43 -13.99
N LEU A 98 0.79 -7.40 -12.93
CA LEU A 98 2.25 -7.21 -13.05
C LEU A 98 2.96 -8.35 -13.83
N TRP A 99 2.28 -9.48 -14.03
CA TRP A 99 2.77 -10.61 -14.82
C TRP A 99 2.18 -10.68 -16.22
N ASP A 100 1.22 -9.79 -16.55
CA ASP A 100 0.69 -9.70 -17.90
C ASP A 100 1.76 -9.14 -18.84
N LYS A 101 1.99 -9.81 -19.97
CA LYS A 101 2.98 -9.40 -20.97
C LYS A 101 2.39 -8.56 -22.08
N SER A 102 1.06 -8.45 -22.14
CA SER A 102 0.33 -7.71 -23.17
C SER A 102 0.17 -6.22 -22.83
N MET A 103 0.46 -5.82 -21.60
CA MET A 103 0.31 -4.45 -21.11
C MET A 103 1.43 -4.12 -20.11
N ASN A 104 1.92 -2.88 -20.12
CA ASN A 104 2.91 -2.42 -19.15
C ASN A 104 2.24 -1.91 -17.87
N VAL A 105 1.74 -2.83 -17.05
CA VAL A 105 1.12 -2.52 -15.74
C VAL A 105 2.21 -2.38 -14.68
N ASP A 106 2.20 -1.27 -13.96
CA ASP A 106 3.22 -0.95 -12.94
C ASP A 106 2.63 -0.65 -11.55
N GLY A 107 1.32 -0.79 -11.38
CA GLY A 107 0.64 -0.59 -10.10
C GLY A 107 -0.86 -0.90 -10.16
N ILE A 108 -1.65 -0.64 -9.12
CA ILE A 108 -1.23 -0.08 -7.84
C ILE A 108 -1.55 -1.10 -6.74
N LYS A 109 -2.81 -1.24 -6.32
CA LYS A 109 -3.13 -1.99 -5.11
C LYS A 109 -4.40 -2.82 -5.23
N THR A 110 -4.35 -4.03 -4.68
CA THR A 110 -5.50 -4.93 -4.50
C THR A 110 -6.10 -4.80 -3.11
N GLY A 111 -7.40 -5.05 -2.96
CA GLY A 111 -8.07 -5.19 -1.67
C GLY A 111 -9.18 -6.23 -1.69
N HIS A 112 -9.51 -6.79 -0.52
CA HIS A 112 -10.68 -7.64 -0.36
C HIS A 112 -11.22 -7.60 1.07
N THR A 113 -12.54 -7.44 1.22
CA THR A 113 -13.27 -7.71 2.47
C THR A 113 -14.58 -8.41 2.13
N SER A 114 -15.19 -9.11 3.10
CA SER A 114 -16.47 -9.78 2.89
C SER A 114 -17.61 -8.81 2.53
N GLN A 115 -17.52 -7.55 2.96
CA GLN A 115 -18.52 -6.52 2.67
C GLN A 115 -18.27 -5.80 1.34
N ALA A 116 -17.00 -5.65 0.92
CA ALA A 116 -16.64 -4.88 -0.27
C ALA A 116 -16.35 -5.74 -1.51
N GLY A 117 -16.18 -7.06 -1.36
CA GLY A 117 -15.73 -7.93 -2.46
C GLY A 117 -14.25 -7.69 -2.82
N TYR A 118 -13.87 -8.07 -4.04
CA TYR A 118 -12.52 -7.86 -4.57
C TYR A 118 -12.41 -6.52 -5.28
N ASN A 119 -11.38 -5.74 -4.93
CA ASN A 119 -11.11 -4.41 -5.46
C ASN A 119 -9.69 -4.36 -6.05
N LEU A 120 -9.50 -3.57 -7.10
CA LEU A 120 -8.20 -3.30 -7.71
C LEU A 120 -8.15 -1.85 -8.20
N VAL A 121 -7.10 -1.12 -7.82
CA VAL A 121 -6.67 0.11 -8.49
C VAL A 121 -5.44 -0.24 -9.31
N SER A 122 -5.48 -0.01 -10.62
CA SER A 122 -4.37 -0.28 -11.52
C SER A 122 -3.98 0.94 -12.35
N SER A 123 -2.72 0.97 -12.78
CA SER A 123 -2.17 1.94 -13.71
C SER A 123 -1.25 1.22 -14.70
N ALA A 124 -1.25 1.70 -15.93
CA ALA A 124 -0.49 1.11 -17.03
C ALA A 124 -0.06 2.17 -18.03
N THR A 125 0.97 1.85 -18.82
CA THR A 125 1.44 2.68 -19.93
C THR A 125 1.36 1.90 -21.25
N GLU A 126 1.36 2.65 -22.36
CA GLU A 126 1.40 2.11 -23.73
C GLU A 126 2.77 1.55 -24.11
#